data_AF-A0A4Q7IMI8-F1
#
_entry.id   AF-A0A4Q7IMI8-F1
#
_cell.length_a   1.000
_cell.length_b   1.000
_cell.length_c   1.000
_cell.angle_alpha   90.00
_cell.angle_beta   90.00
_cell.angle_gamma   90.00
#
_symmetry.space_group_name_H-M   'P 1'
#
loop_
_entity.id
_entity.type
_entity.pdbx_description
1 polymer ?
#
loop_
_entity_poly.entity_id
_entity_poly.type
_entity_poly.pdbx_seq_one_letter_code
_entity_poly.pdbx_strand_id
1 'polypeptide(L)'
;MQKRNLVSQKQELQKFWGAARVSMLNSLIRENEILYSLSRFGWLTHHQITNLLCPSAKSSSDSIRKILKRLTSDGYTYENSIRRSPVSQCKSYSLTRKGMNRVAEIDGLRRSIRNNSVTRKQMNEKYEFHRLVANQTLIDLRHNRLNLPVTIDQFISEHEVGTLRNAFASHFGCVPDGVGISGNKLIMIEVENSVRGPLRHGSKLTHWLETFTDRVYREKKFTDHFLPLGKAGEYDDVIQLFICTSQKNFRSIWRKVEKVMQQNRIYSHVFYLVADKQYWVEPLRHAQFMEHNEQQTKALIAATKR
;
A
#
# COMPACT_ATOMS: atom_id res chain seq x y z
N MET A 1 -23.52 7.17 -14.11
CA MET A 1 -23.25 5.86 -14.76
C MET A 1 -21.73 5.70 -14.88
N GLN A 2 -21.09 4.96 -13.98
CA GLN A 2 -19.62 4.85 -13.93
C GLN A 2 -19.11 4.10 -15.17
N LYS A 3 -18.36 4.80 -16.03
CA LYS A 3 -17.71 4.22 -17.20
C LYS A 3 -16.58 3.29 -16.73
N ARG A 4 -16.85 1.98 -16.69
CA ARG A 4 -15.87 0.91 -16.42
C ARG A 4 -16.06 -0.30 -17.33
N ASN A 5 -16.70 -0.12 -18.49
CA ASN A 5 -16.98 -1.20 -19.44
C ASN A 5 -16.22 -0.96 -20.74
N LEU A 6 -15.66 -2.02 -21.32
CA LEU A 6 -15.09 -1.99 -22.67
C LEU A 6 -16.21 -1.87 -23.71
N VAL A 7 -15.91 -1.26 -24.86
CA VAL A 7 -16.86 -1.19 -26.00
C VAL A 7 -17.24 -2.59 -26.48
N SER A 8 -16.29 -3.53 -26.50
CA SER A 8 -16.52 -4.95 -26.83
C SER A 8 -17.47 -5.66 -25.84
N GLN A 9 -17.36 -5.33 -24.55
CA GLN A 9 -18.24 -5.89 -23.50
C GLN A 9 -19.70 -5.43 -23.65
N LYS A 10 -19.94 -4.26 -24.25
CA LYS A 10 -21.32 -3.79 -24.53
C LYS A 10 -22.03 -4.68 -25.55
N GLN A 11 -21.32 -5.24 -26.53
CA GLN A 11 -21.89 -6.13 -27.54
C GLN A 11 -22.22 -7.52 -26.95
N GLU A 12 -21.39 -8.05 -26.05
CA GLU A 12 -21.71 -9.31 -25.36
C GLU A 12 -22.91 -9.18 -24.43
N LEU A 13 -23.05 -8.04 -23.73
CA LEU A 13 -24.18 -7.78 -22.84
C LEU A 13 -25.53 -7.65 -23.57
N GLN A 14 -25.54 -7.36 -24.88
CA GLN A 14 -26.76 -7.32 -25.69
C GLN A 14 -27.37 -8.72 -25.92
N LYS A 15 -26.60 -9.79 -25.72
CA LYS A 15 -27.06 -11.18 -25.90
C LYS A 15 -27.87 -11.72 -24.70
N PHE A 16 -27.89 -10.99 -23.58
CA PHE A 16 -28.53 -11.42 -22.33
C PHE A 16 -29.67 -10.48 -21.94
N TRP A 17 -30.67 -11.00 -21.22
CA TRP A 17 -31.82 -10.25 -20.73
C TRP A 17 -32.05 -10.49 -19.23
N GLY A 18 -32.73 -9.55 -18.56
CA GLY A 18 -33.13 -9.67 -17.15
C GLY A 18 -31.97 -9.96 -16.19
N ALA A 19 -32.19 -10.87 -15.24
CA ALA A 19 -31.24 -11.21 -14.18
C ALA A 19 -29.89 -11.76 -14.72
N ALA A 20 -29.90 -12.47 -15.86
CA ALA A 20 -28.69 -12.98 -16.48
C ALA A 20 -27.77 -11.85 -16.97
N ARG A 21 -28.35 -10.80 -17.56
CA ARG A 21 -27.60 -9.61 -18.00
C ARG A 21 -26.96 -8.89 -16.82
N VAL A 22 -27.71 -8.73 -15.72
CA VAL A 22 -27.22 -8.08 -14.49
C VAL A 22 -26.07 -8.86 -13.87
N SER A 23 -26.20 -10.19 -13.77
CA SER A 23 -25.15 -11.08 -13.26
C SER A 23 -23.87 -10.99 -14.09
N MET A 24 -24.00 -11.06 -15.43
CA MET A 24 -22.87 -10.93 -16.34
C MET A 24 -22.20 -9.56 -16.22
N LEU A 25 -22.98 -8.48 -16.21
CA LEU A 25 -22.46 -7.12 -16.03
C LEU A 25 -21.68 -6.98 -14.72
N ASN A 26 -22.23 -7.49 -13.62
CA ASN A 26 -21.55 -7.45 -12.32
C ASN A 26 -20.24 -8.25 -12.33
N SER A 27 -20.21 -9.40 -13.00
CA SER A 27 -18.98 -10.19 -13.18
C SER A 27 -17.92 -9.41 -13.99
N LEU A 28 -18.31 -8.78 -15.10
CA LEU A 28 -17.40 -7.99 -15.94
C LEU A 28 -16.86 -6.75 -15.21
N ILE A 29 -17.72 -6.04 -14.46
CA ILE A 29 -17.29 -4.93 -13.60
C ILE A 29 -16.26 -5.42 -12.60
N ARG A 30 -16.52 -6.56 -11.94
CA ARG A 30 -15.61 -7.12 -10.95
C ARG A 30 -14.27 -7.55 -11.55
N GLU A 31 -14.27 -8.17 -12.73
CA GLU A 31 -13.05 -8.47 -13.47
C GLU A 31 -12.22 -7.21 -13.74
N ASN A 32 -12.86 -6.17 -14.25
CA ASN A 32 -12.20 -4.91 -14.57
C ASN A 32 -11.65 -4.23 -13.29
N GLU A 33 -12.34 -4.32 -12.16
CA GLU A 33 -11.86 -3.84 -10.86
C GLU A 33 -10.64 -4.64 -10.35
N ILE A 34 -10.63 -5.95 -10.53
CA ILE A 34 -9.49 -6.81 -10.17
C ILE A 34 -8.27 -6.44 -11.01
N LEU A 35 -8.43 -6.36 -12.34
CA LEU A 35 -7.35 -6.00 -13.24
C LEU A 35 -6.81 -4.60 -12.91
N TYR A 36 -7.69 -3.63 -12.68
CA TYR A 36 -7.29 -2.30 -12.25
C TYR A 36 -6.52 -2.32 -10.92
N SER A 37 -6.99 -3.08 -9.93
CA SER A 37 -6.31 -3.21 -8.64
C SER A 37 -4.90 -3.79 -8.80
N LEU A 38 -4.74 -4.83 -9.61
CA LEU A 38 -3.44 -5.40 -9.93
C LEU A 38 -2.52 -4.40 -10.66
N SER A 39 -3.06 -3.55 -11.53
CA SER A 39 -2.28 -2.49 -12.19
C SER A 39 -1.76 -1.44 -11.20
N ARG A 40 -2.55 -1.13 -10.16
CA ARG A 40 -2.20 -0.13 -9.15
C ARG A 40 -1.19 -0.67 -8.15
N PHE A 41 -1.31 -1.92 -7.72
CA PHE A 41 -0.46 -2.51 -6.69
C PHE A 41 0.70 -3.36 -7.24
N GLY A 42 0.73 -3.60 -8.55
CA GLY A 42 1.68 -4.48 -9.22
C GLY A 42 1.37 -5.96 -9.03
N TRP A 43 1.18 -6.38 -7.78
CA TRP A 43 0.70 -7.71 -7.44
C TRP A 43 -0.12 -7.70 -6.15
N LEU A 44 -1.07 -8.62 -6.03
CA LEU A 44 -1.87 -8.83 -4.82
C LEU A 44 -2.15 -10.32 -4.62
N THR A 45 -2.36 -10.71 -3.37
CA THR A 45 -2.97 -12.01 -3.06
C THR A 45 -4.48 -11.97 -3.28
N HIS A 46 -5.10 -13.14 -3.47
CA HIS A 46 -6.58 -13.19 -3.56
C HIS A 46 -7.26 -12.67 -2.28
N HIS A 47 -6.63 -12.84 -1.11
CA HIS A 47 -7.11 -12.27 0.16
C HIS A 47 -7.08 -10.74 0.14
N GLN A 48 -5.99 -10.14 -0.32
CA GLN A 48 -5.89 -8.68 -0.47
C GLN A 48 -6.90 -8.12 -1.47
N ILE A 49 -7.10 -8.80 -2.61
CA ILE A 49 -8.10 -8.39 -3.60
C ILE A 49 -9.51 -8.45 -2.99
N THR A 50 -9.80 -9.52 -2.23
CA THR A 50 -11.07 -9.66 -1.52
C THR A 50 -11.26 -8.54 -0.50
N ASN A 51 -10.25 -8.28 0.32
CA ASN A 51 -10.26 -7.20 1.32
C ASN A 51 -10.41 -5.81 0.67
N LEU A 52 -9.82 -5.60 -0.50
CA LEU A 52 -9.89 -4.34 -1.23
C LEU A 52 -11.26 -4.10 -1.85
N LEU A 53 -11.86 -5.12 -2.48
CA LEU A 53 -13.08 -4.98 -3.28
C LEU A 53 -14.37 -5.33 -2.53
N CYS A 54 -14.26 -6.14 -1.47
CA CYS A 54 -15.39 -6.70 -0.72
C CYS A 54 -15.05 -6.77 0.79
N PRO A 55 -14.71 -5.63 1.45
CA PRO A 55 -14.19 -5.62 2.82
C PRO A 55 -15.12 -6.25 3.87
N SER A 56 -16.43 -6.27 3.62
CA SER A 56 -17.45 -6.71 4.57
C SER A 56 -18.07 -8.09 4.27
N ALA A 57 -17.72 -8.73 3.14
CA ALA A 57 -18.47 -9.89 2.64
C ALA A 57 -17.68 -11.20 2.77
N LYS A 58 -18.03 -12.04 3.76
CA LYS A 58 -17.42 -13.37 3.96
C LYS A 58 -17.60 -14.31 2.75
N SER A 59 -18.68 -14.18 1.98
CA SER A 59 -18.99 -14.99 0.80
C SER A 59 -18.26 -14.55 -0.49
N SER A 60 -17.59 -13.39 -0.48
CA SER A 60 -16.99 -12.81 -1.69
C SER A 60 -15.69 -13.48 -2.14
N SER A 61 -14.98 -14.15 -1.23
CA SER A 61 -13.67 -14.77 -1.51
C SER A 61 -13.73 -15.84 -2.61
N ASP A 62 -14.77 -16.68 -2.59
CA ASP A 62 -14.95 -17.73 -3.61
C ASP A 62 -15.22 -17.17 -5.00
N SER A 63 -15.99 -16.08 -5.07
CA SER A 63 -16.26 -15.38 -6.31
C SER A 63 -14.97 -14.78 -6.89
N ILE A 64 -14.19 -14.09 -6.06
CA ILE A 64 -12.89 -13.52 -6.48
C ILE A 64 -11.94 -14.61 -6.96
N ARG A 65 -11.83 -15.75 -6.25
CA ARG A 65 -11.00 -16.88 -6.68
C ARG A 65 -11.43 -17.44 -8.03
N LYS A 66 -12.74 -17.61 -8.28
CA LYS A 66 -13.25 -18.07 -9.58
C LYS A 66 -12.91 -17.09 -10.70
N ILE A 67 -13.04 -15.79 -10.46
CA ILE A 67 -12.69 -14.75 -11.44
C ILE A 67 -11.18 -14.77 -11.75
N LEU A 68 -10.32 -14.83 -10.72
CA LEU A 68 -8.87 -14.89 -10.90
C LEU A 68 -8.41 -16.13 -11.67
N LYS A 69 -9.06 -17.28 -11.47
CA LYS A 69 -8.81 -18.48 -12.27
C LYS A 69 -9.12 -18.24 -13.75
N ARG A 70 -10.28 -17.65 -14.07
CA ARG A 70 -10.61 -17.30 -15.47
C ARG A 70 -9.62 -16.32 -16.07
N LEU A 71 -9.31 -15.22 -15.37
CA LEU A 71 -8.35 -14.22 -15.84
C LEU A 71 -6.96 -14.82 -16.11
N THR A 72 -6.55 -15.79 -15.29
CA THR A 72 -5.30 -16.54 -15.49
C THR A 72 -5.40 -17.46 -16.71
N SER A 73 -6.47 -18.24 -16.84
CA SER A 73 -6.71 -19.11 -18.01
C SER A 73 -6.74 -18.32 -19.32
N ASP A 74 -7.34 -17.13 -19.31
CA ASP A 74 -7.41 -16.25 -20.46
C ASP A 74 -6.10 -15.49 -20.73
N GLY A 75 -5.07 -15.68 -19.88
CA GLY A 75 -3.74 -15.09 -20.03
C GLY A 75 -3.64 -13.61 -19.65
N TYR A 76 -4.62 -13.05 -18.93
CA TYR A 76 -4.57 -11.66 -18.44
C TYR A 76 -3.71 -11.51 -17.18
N THR A 77 -3.57 -12.56 -16.37
CA THR A 77 -2.79 -12.53 -15.12
C THR A 77 -1.76 -13.66 -15.05
N TYR A 78 -0.60 -13.38 -14.45
CA TYR A 78 0.30 -14.41 -13.92
C TYR A 78 -0.17 -14.81 -12.52
N GLU A 79 -0.13 -16.10 -12.23
CA GLU A 79 -0.34 -16.67 -10.91
C GLU A 79 1.01 -17.20 -10.40
N ASN A 80 1.42 -16.83 -9.19
CA ASN A 80 2.66 -17.34 -8.60
C ASN A 80 2.46 -17.74 -7.15
N SER A 81 2.98 -18.92 -6.80
CA SER A 81 2.99 -19.42 -5.44
C SER A 81 4.01 -18.66 -4.59
N ILE A 82 3.58 -18.20 -3.41
CA ILE A 82 4.47 -17.52 -2.46
C ILE A 82 5.22 -18.59 -1.67
N ARG A 83 6.45 -18.89 -2.08
CA ARG A 83 7.23 -20.03 -1.57
C ARG A 83 7.48 -20.00 -0.07
N ARG A 84 7.62 -18.79 0.49
CA ARG A 84 7.91 -18.59 1.93
C ARG A 84 6.66 -18.58 2.81
N SER A 85 5.48 -18.70 2.22
CA SER A 85 4.25 -18.78 3.00
C SER A 85 4.09 -20.19 3.59
N PRO A 86 3.91 -20.34 4.92
CA PRO A 86 3.56 -21.63 5.52
C PRO A 86 2.11 -22.04 5.21
N VAL A 87 1.32 -21.13 4.64
CA VAL A 87 -0.04 -21.41 4.18
C VAL A 87 0.07 -21.97 2.77
N SER A 88 -0.14 -23.28 2.62
CA SER A 88 0.11 -24.08 1.42
C SER A 88 -0.63 -23.66 0.13
N GLN A 89 -1.32 -22.53 0.12
CA GLN A 89 -2.10 -22.03 -1.02
C GLN A 89 -2.08 -20.50 -1.17
N CYS A 90 -1.19 -19.76 -0.49
CA CYS A 90 -1.12 -18.33 -0.69
C CYS A 90 -0.49 -18.01 -2.05
N LYS A 91 -1.33 -17.57 -2.99
CA LYS A 91 -0.94 -17.18 -4.34
C LYS A 91 -1.00 -15.68 -4.55
N SER A 92 0.02 -15.20 -5.26
CA SER A 92 0.12 -13.86 -5.80
C SER A 92 -0.40 -13.81 -7.22
N TYR A 93 -1.05 -12.72 -7.58
CA TYR A 93 -1.49 -12.43 -8.94
C TYR A 93 -0.88 -11.12 -9.39
N SER A 94 -0.41 -11.05 -10.63
CA SER A 94 0.07 -9.84 -11.29
C SER A 94 -0.40 -9.82 -12.74
N LEU A 95 -0.42 -8.65 -13.38
CA LEU A 95 -0.87 -8.54 -14.77
C LEU A 95 0.16 -9.08 -15.75
N THR A 96 -0.31 -9.72 -16.82
CA THR A 96 0.52 -9.93 -18.02
C THR A 96 0.50 -8.68 -18.89
N ARG A 97 1.28 -8.65 -19.98
CA ARG A 97 1.16 -7.59 -21.00
C ARG A 97 -0.26 -7.51 -21.59
N LYS A 98 -0.89 -8.67 -21.84
CA LYS A 98 -2.28 -8.76 -22.29
C LYS A 98 -3.23 -8.16 -21.25
N GLY A 99 -3.02 -8.46 -19.97
CA GLY A 99 -3.74 -7.85 -18.85
C GLY A 99 -3.64 -6.34 -18.83
N MET A 100 -2.42 -5.79 -18.90
CA MET A 100 -2.19 -4.34 -18.92
C MET A 100 -2.88 -3.66 -20.11
N ASN A 101 -2.81 -4.24 -21.30
CA ASN A 101 -3.49 -3.70 -22.48
C ASN A 101 -5.01 -3.62 -22.25
N ARG A 102 -5.61 -4.69 -21.69
CA ARG A 102 -7.04 -4.70 -21.34
C ARG A 102 -7.39 -3.58 -20.36
N VAL A 103 -6.55 -3.30 -19.36
CA VAL A 103 -6.82 -2.19 -18.42
C VAL A 103 -6.74 -0.83 -19.13
N ALA A 104 -5.78 -0.64 -20.03
CA ALA A 104 -5.62 0.60 -20.79
C ALA A 104 -6.80 0.91 -21.73
N GLU A 105 -7.55 -0.12 -22.14
CA GLU A 105 -8.76 0.01 -22.96
C GLU A 105 -10.02 0.34 -22.13
N ILE A 106 -9.98 0.23 -20.80
CA ILE A 106 -11.12 0.56 -19.95
C ILE A 106 -11.29 2.08 -19.90
N ASP A 107 -12.42 2.57 -20.41
CA ASP A 107 -12.79 3.98 -20.41
C ASP A 107 -12.54 4.64 -19.06
N GLY A 108 -11.74 5.70 -19.04
CA GLY A 108 -11.46 6.51 -17.85
C GLY A 108 -10.35 5.99 -16.93
N LEU A 109 -9.87 4.75 -17.09
CA LEU A 109 -8.83 4.18 -16.22
C LEU A 109 -7.41 4.38 -16.75
N ARG A 110 -7.22 4.56 -18.07
CA ARG A 110 -5.89 4.77 -18.66
C ARG A 110 -5.12 5.93 -18.04
N ARG A 111 -5.81 7.02 -17.68
CA ARG A 111 -5.18 8.21 -17.07
C ARG A 111 -4.80 8.03 -15.60
N SER A 112 -5.40 7.05 -14.92
CA SER A 112 -5.12 6.78 -13.50
C SER A 112 -4.06 5.71 -13.28
N ILE A 113 -3.61 5.04 -14.35
CA ILE A 113 -2.51 4.08 -14.31
C ILE A 113 -1.19 4.84 -14.46
N ARG A 114 -0.38 4.83 -13.40
CA ARG A 114 0.93 5.48 -13.40
C ARG A 114 2.05 4.58 -13.95
N ASN A 115 1.83 3.27 -13.98
CA ASN A 115 2.81 2.30 -14.46
C ASN A 115 2.24 1.43 -15.58
N ASN A 116 2.85 1.52 -16.76
CA ASN A 116 2.48 0.71 -17.93
C ASN A 116 3.42 -0.49 -18.13
N SER A 117 4.36 -0.73 -17.20
CA SER A 117 5.38 -1.77 -17.31
C SER A 117 5.13 -2.93 -16.34
N VAL A 118 5.04 -4.13 -16.90
CA VAL A 118 5.08 -5.39 -16.15
C VAL A 118 6.53 -5.82 -16.07
N THR A 119 7.18 -5.69 -14.92
CA THR A 119 8.58 -6.13 -14.77
C THR A 119 8.68 -7.30 -13.81
N ARG A 120 9.35 -8.39 -14.23
CA ARG A 120 9.63 -9.56 -13.37
C ARG A 120 10.40 -9.19 -12.08
N LYS A 121 11.08 -8.03 -12.04
CA LYS A 121 11.75 -7.54 -10.81
C LYS A 121 10.76 -7.31 -9.65
N GLN A 122 9.49 -7.05 -9.94
CA GLN A 122 8.41 -6.93 -8.94
C GLN A 122 8.11 -8.25 -8.22
N MET A 123 8.68 -9.36 -8.69
CA MET A 123 8.46 -10.71 -8.19
C MET A 123 9.66 -11.31 -7.46
N ASN A 124 10.61 -10.49 -7.01
CA ASN A 124 11.73 -11.01 -6.23
C ASN A 124 11.24 -11.63 -4.90
N GLU A 125 11.43 -12.94 -4.75
CA GLU A 125 11.00 -13.75 -3.60
C GLU A 125 11.48 -13.19 -2.24
N LYS A 126 12.64 -12.52 -2.24
CA LYS A 126 13.22 -11.93 -1.02
C LYS A 126 12.32 -10.87 -0.38
N TYR A 127 11.54 -10.15 -1.17
CA TYR A 127 10.75 -9.00 -0.72
C TYR A 127 9.24 -9.26 -0.72
N GLU A 128 8.79 -10.50 -0.94
CA GLU A 128 7.35 -10.83 -1.01
C GLU A 128 6.59 -10.44 0.27
N PHE A 129 7.14 -10.76 1.44
CA PHE A 129 6.49 -10.42 2.70
C PHE A 129 6.42 -8.91 2.92
N HIS A 130 7.49 -8.19 2.57
CA HIS A 130 7.54 -6.73 2.63
C HIS A 130 6.41 -6.09 1.82
N ARG A 131 6.29 -6.50 0.55
CA ARG A 131 5.25 -5.99 -0.35
C ARG A 131 3.85 -6.39 0.11
N LEU A 132 3.70 -7.61 0.63
CA LEU A 132 2.43 -8.06 1.21
C LEU A 132 1.98 -7.10 2.31
N VAL A 133 2.87 -6.77 3.25
CA VAL A 133 2.59 -5.87 4.35
C VAL A 133 2.30 -4.46 3.85
N ALA A 134 3.15 -3.89 2.99
CA ALA A 134 2.96 -2.53 2.44
C ALA A 134 1.61 -2.38 1.72
N ASN A 135 1.27 -3.35 0.86
CA ASN A 135 0.00 -3.35 0.14
C ASN A 135 -1.18 -3.52 1.10
N GLN A 136 -1.06 -4.38 2.11
CA GLN A 136 -2.12 -4.58 3.10
C GLN A 136 -2.36 -3.31 3.93
N THR A 137 -1.31 -2.57 4.32
CA THR A 137 -1.44 -1.30 5.04
C THR A 137 -2.33 -0.31 4.30
N LEU A 138 -2.10 -0.12 3.00
CA LEU A 138 -2.91 0.79 2.17
C LEU A 138 -4.36 0.33 2.05
N ILE A 139 -4.59 -0.98 1.90
CA ILE A 139 -5.93 -1.56 1.83
C ILE A 139 -6.67 -1.32 3.15
N ASP A 140 -6.02 -1.59 4.28
CA ASP A 140 -6.63 -1.48 5.60
C ASP A 140 -6.84 -0.02 6.01
N LEU A 141 -5.95 0.91 5.65
CA LEU A 141 -6.15 2.36 5.82
C LEU A 141 -7.35 2.86 5.02
N ARG A 142 -7.50 2.41 3.76
CA ARG A 142 -8.60 2.82 2.89
C ARG A 142 -9.96 2.38 3.43
N HIS A 143 -9.99 1.24 4.10
CA HIS A 143 -11.21 0.64 4.67
C HIS A 143 -11.34 0.85 6.17
N ASN A 144 -10.52 1.71 6.77
CA ASN A 144 -10.53 2.01 8.21
C ASN A 144 -10.45 0.76 9.12
N ARG A 145 -9.57 -0.19 8.80
CA ARG A 145 -9.43 -1.48 9.52
C ARG A 145 -8.32 -1.51 10.57
N LEU A 146 -7.52 -0.45 10.69
CA LEU A 146 -6.33 -0.41 11.56
C LEU A 146 -6.55 0.31 12.90
N ASN A 147 -7.78 0.76 13.17
CA ASN A 147 -8.10 1.59 14.35
C ASN A 147 -7.17 2.80 14.52
N LEU A 148 -6.70 3.35 13.41
CA LEU A 148 -5.88 4.56 13.39
C LEU A 148 -6.80 5.79 13.42
N PRO A 149 -6.35 6.92 13.98
CA PRO A 149 -7.10 8.18 13.91
C PRO A 149 -7.11 8.80 12.50
N VAL A 150 -6.76 8.02 11.46
CA VAL A 150 -6.66 8.45 10.06
C VAL A 150 -7.10 7.35 9.10
N THR A 151 -7.70 7.78 7.99
CA THR A 151 -8.08 6.95 6.83
C THR A 151 -7.55 7.58 5.56
N ILE A 152 -7.58 6.87 4.44
CA ILE A 152 -7.10 7.41 3.15
C ILE A 152 -8.16 7.33 2.06
N ASP A 153 -8.30 8.39 1.28
CA ASP A 153 -9.16 8.41 0.09
C ASP A 153 -8.38 8.01 -1.17
N GLN A 154 -7.11 8.43 -1.24
CA GLN A 154 -6.19 8.16 -2.32
C GLN A 154 -4.88 7.56 -1.81
N PHE A 155 -4.18 6.87 -2.70
CA PHE A 155 -2.89 6.26 -2.38
C PHE A 155 -2.00 6.13 -3.60
N ILE A 156 -0.71 5.92 -3.33
CA ILE A 156 0.33 5.50 -4.26
C ILE A 156 0.97 4.26 -3.64
N SER A 157 0.88 3.12 -4.32
CA SER A 157 1.38 1.84 -3.81
C SER A 157 2.91 1.74 -3.87
N GLU A 158 3.49 0.75 -3.18
CA GLU A 158 4.92 0.40 -3.30
C GLU A 158 5.37 0.27 -4.76
N HIS A 159 4.53 -0.37 -5.57
CA HIS A 159 4.76 -0.58 -6.99
C HIS A 159 4.82 0.74 -7.79
N GLU A 160 3.90 1.67 -7.49
CA GLU A 160 3.88 2.98 -8.14
C GLU A 160 5.03 3.87 -7.64
N VAL A 161 5.34 3.82 -6.34
CA VAL A 161 6.50 4.51 -5.76
C VAL A 161 7.79 4.01 -6.40
N GLY A 162 7.95 2.70 -6.58
CA GLY A 162 9.12 2.11 -7.23
C GLY A 162 9.33 2.60 -8.67
N THR A 163 8.25 2.93 -9.38
CA THR A 163 8.30 3.50 -10.74
C THR A 163 8.70 4.98 -10.72
N LEU A 164 8.32 5.69 -9.65
CA LEU A 164 8.60 7.11 -9.41
C LEU A 164 9.80 7.31 -8.46
N ARG A 165 10.65 6.29 -8.29
CA ARG A 165 11.68 6.24 -7.24
C ARG A 165 12.56 7.48 -7.20
N ASN A 166 13.05 7.94 -8.36
CA ASN A 166 13.93 9.10 -8.44
C ASN A 166 13.22 10.38 -8.04
N ALA A 167 11.94 10.52 -8.39
CA ALA A 167 11.15 11.68 -8.01
C ALA A 167 10.90 11.69 -6.49
N PHE A 168 10.51 10.55 -5.90
CA PHE A 168 10.38 10.42 -4.45
C PHE A 168 11.70 10.70 -3.74
N ALA A 169 12.81 10.09 -4.17
CA ALA A 169 14.13 10.29 -3.56
C ALA A 169 14.59 11.74 -3.64
N SER A 170 14.41 12.40 -4.79
CA SER A 170 14.78 13.81 -4.99
C SER A 170 13.90 14.75 -4.17
N HIS A 171 12.64 14.41 -3.96
CA HIS A 171 11.67 15.29 -3.34
C HIS A 171 11.58 15.10 -1.81
N PHE A 172 11.62 13.86 -1.33
CA PHE A 172 11.53 13.53 0.11
C PHE A 172 12.87 13.10 0.72
N GLY A 173 13.95 12.97 -0.05
CA GLY A 173 15.22 12.42 0.44
C GLY A 173 15.16 10.91 0.75
N CYS A 174 14.00 10.27 0.56
CA CYS A 174 13.78 8.85 0.73
C CYS A 174 12.80 8.30 -0.31
N VAL A 175 12.61 6.98 -0.30
CA VAL A 175 11.62 6.30 -1.14
C VAL A 175 10.72 5.52 -0.19
N PRO A 176 9.48 5.95 0.05
CA PRO A 176 8.58 5.26 0.97
C PRO A 176 8.12 3.92 0.39
N ASP A 177 7.61 3.05 1.26
CA ASP A 177 6.99 1.79 0.83
C ASP A 177 5.54 1.98 0.39
N GLY A 178 4.93 3.12 0.71
CA GLY A 178 3.61 3.51 0.25
C GLY A 178 3.25 4.90 0.70
N VAL A 179 2.28 5.50 0.01
CA VAL A 179 1.81 6.85 0.33
C VAL A 179 0.29 6.84 0.36
N GLY A 180 -0.28 7.33 1.44
CA GLY A 180 -1.70 7.61 1.59
C GLY A 180 -1.98 9.12 1.54
N ILE A 181 -3.16 9.49 1.08
CA ILE A 181 -3.65 10.87 1.11
C ILE A 181 -4.98 10.86 1.87
N SER A 182 -5.11 11.77 2.83
CA SER A 182 -6.29 11.95 3.70
C SER A 182 -6.70 13.41 3.71
N GLY A 183 -7.57 13.80 2.77
CA GLY A 183 -7.89 15.21 2.55
C GLY A 183 -6.62 15.99 2.17
N ASN A 184 -6.15 16.88 3.06
CA ASN A 184 -4.92 17.65 2.85
C ASN A 184 -3.67 17.01 3.45
N LYS A 185 -3.80 15.87 4.15
CA LYS A 185 -2.68 15.21 4.83
C LYS A 185 -2.04 14.12 4.00
N LEU A 186 -0.72 14.03 4.08
CA LEU A 186 0.08 12.95 3.52
C LEU A 186 0.40 11.91 4.59
N ILE A 187 0.22 10.63 4.29
CA ILE A 187 0.63 9.53 5.16
C ILE A 187 1.75 8.76 4.47
N MET A 188 2.96 8.88 4.99
CA MET A 188 4.16 8.20 4.50
C MET A 188 4.31 6.87 5.22
N ILE A 189 4.33 5.77 4.46
CA ILE A 189 4.36 4.40 5.01
C ILE A 189 5.75 3.81 4.82
N GLU A 190 6.30 3.25 5.89
CA GLU A 190 7.59 2.55 5.89
C GLU A 190 7.44 1.20 6.61
N VAL A 191 7.78 0.11 5.95
CA VAL A 191 7.72 -1.24 6.49
C VAL A 191 9.10 -1.65 6.98
N GLU A 192 9.20 -1.92 8.29
CA GLU A 192 10.43 -2.33 8.93
C GLU A 192 10.33 -3.79 9.39
N ASN A 193 10.82 -4.68 8.51
CA ASN A 193 10.75 -6.13 8.67
C ASN A 193 12.09 -6.80 9.04
N SER A 194 13.14 -6.01 9.26
CA SER A 194 14.44 -6.53 9.68
C SER A 194 15.15 -5.55 10.61
N VAL A 195 15.85 -6.09 11.60
CA VAL A 195 16.82 -5.30 12.36
C VAL A 195 18.00 -5.07 11.43
N ARG A 196 18.14 -3.85 10.89
CA ARG A 196 19.36 -3.51 10.15
C ARG A 196 20.56 -3.77 11.06
N GLY A 197 21.37 -4.77 10.73
CA GLY A 197 22.68 -4.93 11.34
C GLY A 197 23.51 -3.67 11.09
N PRO A 198 24.56 -3.42 11.89
CA PRO A 198 25.33 -2.17 11.84
C PRO A 198 26.06 -1.86 10.50
N LEU A 199 25.89 -2.64 9.43
CA LEU A 199 26.75 -2.59 8.23
C LEU A 199 25.99 -2.66 6.89
N ARG A 200 24.98 -1.80 6.69
CA ARG A 200 24.61 -1.37 5.33
C ARG A 200 24.46 0.14 5.27
N HIS A 201 25.59 0.80 4.98
CA HIS A 201 25.65 2.20 4.56
C HIS A 201 24.70 2.43 3.37
N GLY A 202 23.88 3.48 3.45
CA GLY A 202 23.22 4.04 2.26
C GLY A 202 21.87 4.72 2.49
N SER A 203 20.99 4.20 3.35
CA SER A 203 19.70 4.85 3.60
C SER A 203 19.45 4.99 5.10
N LYS A 204 19.50 6.22 5.62
CA LYS A 204 19.00 6.49 6.97
C LYS A 204 17.47 6.42 6.93
N LEU A 205 16.91 5.62 7.83
CA LEU A 205 15.48 5.48 8.12
C LEU A 205 14.76 6.83 8.39
N THR A 206 15.54 7.85 8.74
CA THR A 206 15.09 9.17 9.19
C THR A 206 15.32 10.26 8.15
N HIS A 207 15.87 9.94 6.97
CA HIS A 207 16.26 10.95 5.99
C HIS A 207 15.09 11.81 5.54
N TRP A 208 13.87 11.26 5.50
CA TRP A 208 12.71 12.03 5.09
C TRP A 208 12.31 13.06 6.14
N LEU A 209 12.26 12.68 7.43
CA LEU A 209 11.96 13.62 8.52
C LEU A 209 13.00 14.74 8.51
N GLU A 210 14.28 14.39 8.41
CA GLU A 210 15.39 15.35 8.31
C GLU A 210 15.23 16.27 7.07
N THR A 211 15.01 15.70 5.88
CA THR A 211 14.88 16.45 4.61
C THR A 211 13.63 17.33 4.60
N PHE A 212 12.52 16.82 5.10
CA PHE A 212 11.25 17.53 5.20
C PHE A 212 11.37 18.68 6.20
N THR A 213 11.98 18.44 7.37
CA THR A 213 12.28 19.49 8.35
C THR A 213 13.13 20.60 7.76
N ASP A 214 14.23 20.25 7.10
CA ASP A 214 15.12 21.23 6.47
C ASP A 214 14.38 22.08 5.44
N ARG A 215 13.49 21.47 4.64
CA ARG A 215 12.68 22.20 3.64
C ARG A 215 11.62 23.08 4.27
N VAL A 216 10.83 22.57 5.21
CA VAL A 216 9.81 23.37 5.92
C VAL A 216 10.47 24.58 6.61
N TYR A 217 11.63 24.38 7.23
CA TYR A 217 12.38 25.46 7.87
C TYR A 217 12.88 26.51 6.87
N ARG A 218 13.45 26.08 5.73
CA ARG A 218 14.01 27.00 4.70
C ARG A 218 12.93 27.72 3.90
N GLU A 219 11.90 27.00 3.49
CA GLU A 219 10.93 27.45 2.48
C GLU A 219 9.67 28.05 3.11
N LYS A 220 9.45 27.88 4.43
CA LYS A 220 8.30 28.33 5.24
C LYS A 220 6.93 27.80 4.80
N LYS A 221 6.77 27.34 3.56
CA LYS A 221 5.60 26.63 3.02
C LYS A 221 6.07 25.61 1.99
N PHE A 222 5.87 24.34 2.29
CA PHE A 222 6.00 23.25 1.33
C PHE A 222 4.79 23.19 0.40
N THR A 223 4.85 23.88 -0.74
CA THR A 223 3.88 23.71 -1.83
C THR A 223 4.60 23.09 -3.01
N ASP A 224 4.28 21.85 -3.37
CA ASP A 224 4.84 21.20 -4.55
C ASP A 224 3.73 20.65 -5.46
N HIS A 225 3.95 20.73 -6.76
CA HIS A 225 3.12 20.17 -7.81
C HIS A 225 3.15 18.63 -7.85
N PHE A 226 4.08 17.97 -7.14
CA PHE A 226 4.28 16.53 -7.19
C PHE A 226 3.16 15.70 -6.52
N LEU A 227 2.54 16.23 -5.45
CA LEU A 227 1.38 15.63 -4.78
C LEU A 227 0.41 16.75 -4.37
N PRO A 228 -0.92 16.52 -4.38
CA PRO A 228 -1.88 17.50 -3.87
C PRO A 228 -1.77 17.57 -2.34
N LEU A 229 -0.71 18.19 -1.84
CA LEU A 229 -0.56 18.58 -0.45
C LEU A 229 -1.36 19.87 -0.33
N GLY A 230 -2.50 19.82 0.37
CA GLY A 230 -3.58 20.80 0.25
C GLY A 230 -3.16 22.27 0.34
N LYS A 231 -3.26 22.87 1.53
CA LYS A 231 -3.04 24.33 1.72
C LYS A 231 -1.92 24.70 2.68
N ALA A 232 -1.29 23.74 3.34
CA ALA A 232 -0.21 24.01 4.25
C ALA A 232 0.89 22.97 4.00
N GLY A 233 2.10 23.49 3.93
CA GLY A 233 3.31 22.70 3.88
C GLY A 233 3.95 22.72 5.25
N GLU A 234 3.14 22.42 6.27
CA GLU A 234 3.50 22.45 7.68
C GLU A 234 3.68 21.01 8.20
N TYR A 235 4.22 20.88 9.41
CA TYR A 235 4.47 19.57 10.02
C TYR A 235 3.19 18.76 10.25
N ASP A 236 2.07 19.44 10.51
CA ASP A 236 0.79 18.82 10.85
C ASP A 236 0.09 18.17 9.65
N ASP A 237 0.56 18.48 8.45
CA ASP A 237 0.07 17.97 7.17
C ASP A 237 0.71 16.63 6.79
N VAL A 238 1.71 16.14 7.53
CA VAL A 238 2.38 14.87 7.24
C VAL A 238 2.40 13.94 8.44
N ILE A 239 1.97 12.71 8.20
CA ILE A 239 1.98 11.61 9.16
C ILE A 239 2.99 10.58 8.68
N GLN A 240 3.84 10.13 9.59
CA GLN A 240 4.70 8.97 9.34
C GLN A 240 4.10 7.75 10.00
N LEU A 241 3.86 6.70 9.21
CA LEU A 241 3.38 5.42 9.69
C LEU A 241 4.44 4.33 9.49
N PHE A 242 5.03 3.86 10.60
CA PHE A 242 5.94 2.73 10.58
C PHE A 242 5.21 1.41 10.83
N ILE A 243 5.40 0.44 9.95
CA ILE A 243 4.89 -0.93 10.12
C ILE A 243 6.02 -1.82 10.60
N CYS A 244 6.05 -2.11 11.89
CA CYS A 244 7.11 -2.86 12.54
C CYS A 244 6.70 -4.32 12.69
N THR A 245 7.40 -5.25 12.03
CA THR A 245 7.05 -6.69 12.09
C THR A 245 7.57 -7.41 13.34
N SER A 246 7.97 -6.65 14.37
CA SER A 246 8.32 -7.13 15.70
C SER A 246 8.50 -5.97 16.69
N GLN A 247 8.31 -6.23 17.99
CA GLN A 247 8.69 -5.32 19.07
C GLN A 247 10.15 -4.86 18.98
N LYS A 248 11.05 -5.75 18.52
CA LYS A 248 12.48 -5.42 18.37
C LYS A 248 12.70 -4.35 17.31
N ASN A 249 12.04 -4.48 16.15
CA ASN A 249 12.09 -3.47 15.08
C ASN A 249 11.48 -2.16 15.59
N PHE A 250 10.29 -2.22 16.18
CA PHE A 250 9.61 -1.07 16.77
C PHE A 250 10.52 -0.28 17.71
N ARG A 251 11.10 -0.93 18.72
CA ARG A 251 12.02 -0.28 19.68
C ARG A 251 13.24 0.36 19.00
N SER A 252 13.79 -0.29 17.98
CA SER A 252 14.93 0.24 17.23
C SER A 252 14.55 1.50 16.46
N ILE A 253 13.39 1.49 15.78
CA ILE A 253 12.90 2.64 15.02
C ILE A 253 12.52 3.77 15.96
N TRP A 254 11.75 3.50 17.02
CA TRP A 254 11.31 4.50 17.97
C TRP A 254 12.50 5.30 18.53
N ARG A 255 13.60 4.64 18.93
CA ARG A 255 14.80 5.33 19.44
C ARG A 255 15.49 6.20 18.39
N LYS A 256 15.49 5.77 17.12
CA LYS A 256 16.06 6.56 16.01
C LYS A 256 15.22 7.80 15.75
N VAL A 257 13.90 7.63 15.70
CA VAL A 257 12.95 8.73 15.53
C VAL A 257 13.05 9.73 16.68
N GLU A 258 13.03 9.25 17.93
CA GLU A 258 13.16 10.10 19.12
C GLU A 258 14.43 10.95 19.06
N LYS A 259 15.58 10.35 18.71
CA LYS A 259 16.84 11.08 18.54
C LYS A 259 16.71 12.21 17.52
N VAL A 260 16.10 11.94 16.36
CA VAL A 260 15.91 12.92 15.29
C VAL A 260 14.93 14.01 15.70
N MET A 261 13.83 13.64 16.36
CA MET A 261 12.85 14.60 16.88
C MET A 261 13.47 15.54 17.91
N GLN A 262 14.28 15.03 18.84
CA GLN A 262 14.99 15.84 19.84
C GLN A 262 16.01 16.78 19.18
N GLN A 263 16.81 16.27 18.23
CA GLN A 263 17.86 17.05 17.56
C GLN A 263 17.29 18.20 16.72
N ASN A 264 16.12 17.98 16.11
CA ASN A 264 15.52 18.92 15.17
C ASN A 264 14.29 19.65 15.74
N ARG A 265 13.96 19.44 17.02
CA ARG A 265 12.76 19.99 17.70
C ARG A 265 11.46 19.74 16.94
N ILE A 266 11.33 18.54 16.36
CA ILE A 266 10.15 18.13 15.58
C ILE A 266 9.12 17.53 16.53
N TYR A 267 7.87 17.97 16.39
CA TYR A 267 6.71 17.37 17.06
C TYR A 267 5.72 16.94 15.99
N SER A 268 6.02 15.84 15.29
CA SER A 268 5.17 15.32 14.21
C SER A 268 4.31 14.13 14.65
N HIS A 269 3.24 13.88 13.89
CA HIS A 269 2.39 12.70 14.06
C HIS A 269 3.13 11.46 13.53
N VAL A 270 3.92 10.83 14.41
CA VAL A 270 4.58 9.55 14.12
C VAL A 270 3.81 8.41 14.77
N PHE A 271 3.31 7.50 13.94
CA PHE A 271 2.52 6.35 14.30
C PHE A 271 3.27 5.05 14.02
N TYR A 272 2.97 4.04 14.82
CA TYR A 272 3.53 2.71 14.70
C TYR A 272 2.40 1.69 14.67
N LEU A 273 2.50 0.72 13.76
CA LEU A 273 1.76 -0.53 13.83
C LEU A 273 2.75 -1.67 14.08
N VAL A 274 2.59 -2.32 15.23
CA VAL A 274 3.49 -3.41 15.65
C VAL A 274 2.81 -4.75 15.43
N ALA A 275 3.29 -5.51 14.44
CA ALA A 275 2.79 -6.83 14.09
C ALA A 275 3.81 -7.89 14.50
N ASP A 276 3.69 -8.41 15.72
CA ASP A 276 4.69 -9.30 16.35
C ASP A 276 4.77 -10.72 15.78
N LYS A 277 3.82 -11.09 14.93
CA LYS A 277 3.79 -12.38 14.25
C LYS A 277 3.64 -12.18 12.76
N GLN A 278 4.42 -12.96 12.01
CA GLN A 278 4.38 -12.97 10.56
C GLN A 278 3.17 -13.79 10.07
N TYR A 279 2.09 -13.09 9.70
CA TYR A 279 0.94 -13.71 9.04
C TYR A 279 0.96 -13.41 7.54
N TRP A 280 0.73 -14.44 6.71
CA TRP A 280 0.68 -14.30 5.25
C TRP A 280 -0.73 -14.07 4.70
N VAL A 281 -1.72 -14.09 5.58
CA VAL A 281 -3.11 -13.75 5.34
C VAL A 281 -3.50 -12.74 6.40
N GLU A 282 -3.93 -11.55 6.00
CA GLU A 282 -4.23 -10.43 6.90
C GLU A 282 -3.06 -10.10 7.87
N PRO A 283 -1.86 -9.73 7.36
CA PRO A 283 -0.67 -9.51 8.18
C PRO A 283 -0.83 -8.54 9.34
N LEU A 284 -1.80 -7.63 9.26
CA LEU A 284 -2.01 -6.53 10.21
C LEU A 284 -3.22 -6.74 11.13
N ARG A 285 -3.93 -7.86 11.03
CA ARG A 285 -5.16 -8.10 11.80
C ARG A 285 -4.98 -7.98 13.32
N HIS A 286 -3.80 -8.32 13.81
CA HIS A 286 -3.46 -8.30 15.23
C HIS A 286 -2.39 -7.23 15.54
N ALA A 287 -2.17 -6.29 14.62
CA ALA A 287 -1.19 -5.24 14.84
C ALA A 287 -1.66 -4.31 15.96
N GLN A 288 -0.73 -3.91 16.81
CA GLN A 288 -0.98 -2.92 17.85
C GLN A 288 -0.64 -1.53 17.33
N PHE A 289 -1.56 -0.59 17.46
CA PHE A 289 -1.31 0.82 17.20
C PHE A 289 -0.63 1.47 18.40
N MET A 290 0.36 2.32 18.13
CA MET A 290 1.03 3.16 19.12
C MET A 290 1.34 4.51 18.51
N GLU A 291 1.08 5.59 19.23
CA GLU A 291 1.58 6.92 18.88
C GLU A 291 2.90 7.21 19.58
N HIS A 292 3.84 7.87 18.90
CA HIS A 292 5.20 8.08 19.39
C HIS A 292 5.28 8.75 20.76
N ASN A 293 4.47 9.81 20.94
CA ASN A 293 4.55 10.70 22.08
C ASN A 293 3.68 10.28 23.28
N GLU A 294 2.83 9.27 23.12
CA GLU A 294 1.95 8.76 24.18
C GLU A 294 2.76 8.23 25.37
N GLN A 295 2.26 8.49 26.58
CA GLN A 295 2.89 8.05 27.82
C GLN A 295 3.05 6.53 27.87
N GLN A 296 2.04 5.79 27.41
CA GLN A 296 2.08 4.33 27.36
C GLN A 296 3.19 3.81 26.44
N THR A 297 3.36 4.41 25.25
CA THR A 297 4.43 4.08 24.31
C THR A 297 5.81 4.35 24.94
N LYS A 298 5.98 5.52 25.57
CA LYS A 298 7.23 5.88 26.28
C LYS A 298 7.53 4.91 27.43
N ALA A 299 6.53 4.56 28.23
CA ALA A 299 6.66 3.60 29.32
C ALA A 299 7.07 2.21 28.82
N LEU A 300 6.50 1.74 27.71
CA LEU A 300 6.86 0.46 27.09
C LEU A 300 8.34 0.41 26.68
N ILE A 301 8.86 1.51 26.11
CA ILE A 301 10.29 1.61 25.75
C ILE A 301 11.17 1.68 27.00
N ALA A 302 10.74 2.40 28.05
CA ALA A 302 11.50 2.59 29.29
C ALA A 302 11.57 1.33 30.17
N ALA A 303 10.47 0.57 30.27
CA ALA A 303 10.37 -0.64 31.09
C ALA A 303 11.32 -1.77 30.65
N THR A 304 11.83 -1.72 29.42
CA THR A 304 12.73 -2.73 28.86
C THR A 304 14.24 -2.42 29.08
N LYS A 305 14.57 -1.45 29.94
CA LYS A 305 15.96 -1.11 30.33
C LYS A 305 16.48 -1.92 31.53
N ARG A 306 15.75 -2.95 31.98
CA ARG A 306 16.20 -3.96 32.93
C ARG A 306 16.50 -5.26 32.19
#